data_AF-A0A208YCG8-F1
#
_entry.id   AF-A0A208YCG8-F1
#
_cell.length_a   1.000
_cell.length_b   1.000
_cell.length_c   1.000
_cell.angle_alpha   90.00
_cell.angle_beta   90.00
_cell.angle_gamma   90.00
#
_symmetry.space_group_name_H-M   'P 1'
#
loop_
_entity.id
_entity.type
_entity.pdbx_description
1 polymer ?
#
loop_
_entity_poly.entity_id
_entity_poly.type
_entity_poly.pdbx_seq_one_letter_code
_entity_poly.pdbx_strand_id
1 'polypeptide(L)'
;MAGGLLSHPVEHHRRPEQRRPQPARPVPALRRHAWPDAAPAAHSVGHAVLSGGRAHLGRAVVDRRGGRRVRRRGGRPGLGPGLSHPRGRLPVEDAAHVRGPADDFLHRGTDLPGDLVGVAAHPAALARKRHGARILKTLAAELERAAGAYVLRGARAPAALLPAALAGLADAQGLADVDLAVEGGRLGAVAPAGTLQGGAGPILAGRQVWPAFHDLHTHLDKTHTLARAPNDDGTLLGAVKAVMADHARWRPAELEARADFALRCAWAHGTAGLRTHLDAAGPQARMAWDVMLGLRERWRHRVRVQMVAMAPMETYLGDGAEDFVRRVAETGGVLGGVTRVPGLAPPAARQRLGLALDALFDWAVRYGLDVDLHVDESCEPEADSLLEVARRTQARGLGGRVVCGHCCSLAVQEDETRERVLDACRDAGLAIVSLPLVNLFLQDRKAGRTPRLRGLPPLQEISARGIAVALSSDNCADAFHAYGDYDMLEVFREAVRNGHLDRHAGRWSASVTAIPAARMRQAGSGRLEPGEPADFVIFDARGIPQLLARPQSDRLVVRDGRLLAVSPPSFDELDAALARAGLE
;
A
#
# COMPACT_ATOMS: atom_id res chain seq x y z
N MET A 1 -44.14 40.49 56.31
CA MET A 1 -42.77 40.35 56.86
C MET A 1 -41.83 40.35 55.66
N ALA A 2 -41.66 41.50 55.00
CA ALA A 2 -40.52 42.43 55.18
C ALA A 2 -39.20 41.73 54.81
N GLY A 3 -38.51 42.02 53.69
CA GLY A 3 -38.05 43.31 53.15
C GLY A 3 -36.50 43.26 53.17
N GLY A 4 -35.70 43.72 52.21
CA GLY A 4 -35.93 44.57 51.05
C GLY A 4 -34.69 44.66 50.16
N LEU A 5 -34.80 45.58 49.19
CA LEU A 5 -33.86 45.96 48.13
C LEU A 5 -32.50 46.50 48.63
N LEU A 6 -31.48 46.49 47.75
CA LEU A 6 -30.89 47.70 47.14
C LEU A 6 -29.74 47.39 46.13
N SER A 7 -29.54 48.37 45.24
CA SER A 7 -28.84 48.49 43.95
C SER A 7 -27.32 48.72 43.95
N HIS A 8 -26.63 48.20 42.90
CA HIS A 8 -25.49 48.67 42.06
C HIS A 8 -24.46 49.73 42.56
N PRO A 9 -23.15 49.62 42.18
CA PRO A 9 -22.68 50.11 40.87
C PRO A 9 -21.51 49.34 40.20
N VAL A 10 -21.24 49.73 38.96
CA VAL A 10 -20.16 49.29 38.05
C VAL A 10 -18.79 49.82 38.50
N GLU A 11 -17.76 48.97 38.52
CA GLU A 11 -16.35 49.39 38.38
C GLU A 11 -15.62 48.51 37.36
N HIS A 12 -14.96 49.18 36.41
CA HIS A 12 -14.11 48.59 35.37
C HIS A 12 -12.64 48.56 35.83
N HIS A 13 -11.94 47.49 35.44
CA HIS A 13 -10.48 47.29 35.32
C HIS A 13 -9.65 46.79 36.52
N ARG A 14 -9.12 45.56 36.38
CA ARG A 14 -7.73 45.29 35.95
C ARG A 14 -7.54 43.81 35.58
N ARG A 15 -6.84 43.56 34.45
CA ARG A 15 -6.39 42.22 34.03
C ARG A 15 -5.35 41.70 35.04
N PRO A 16 -5.38 40.42 35.46
CA PRO A 16 -4.20 39.77 36.03
C PRO A 16 -3.32 39.23 34.90
N GLU A 17 -2.04 39.59 34.98
CA GLU A 17 -0.94 39.09 34.16
C GLU A 17 -0.84 37.56 34.28
N GLN A 18 -0.91 36.85 33.15
CA GLN A 18 -0.53 35.45 33.07
C GLN A 18 1.00 35.34 33.20
N ARG A 19 1.47 35.03 34.42
CA ARG A 19 2.83 34.55 34.64
C ARG A 19 2.98 33.18 33.99
N ARG A 20 3.88 33.08 33.00
CA ARG A 20 4.38 31.80 32.47
C ARG A 20 5.20 31.10 33.57
N PRO A 21 5.08 29.77 33.77
CA PRO A 21 6.03 29.04 34.60
C PRO A 21 7.36 28.91 33.84
N GLN A 22 8.44 29.40 34.45
CA GLN A 22 9.81 29.05 34.06
C GLN A 22 10.18 27.70 34.73
N PRO A 23 10.89 26.80 34.03
CA PRO A 23 11.39 25.56 34.62
C PRO A 23 12.62 25.83 35.51
N ALA A 24 12.63 25.19 36.68
CA ALA A 24 13.78 25.17 37.58
C ALA A 24 14.73 24.02 37.20
N ARG A 25 15.75 24.32 36.37
CA ARG A 25 17.14 23.80 36.38
C ARG A 25 17.78 23.83 34.98
N PRO A 26 19.09 24.11 34.86
CA PRO A 26 19.81 24.12 33.59
C PRO A 26 20.09 22.69 33.09
N VAL A 27 19.83 22.43 31.80
CA VAL A 27 20.20 21.21 31.09
C VAL A 27 21.68 21.29 30.71
N PRO A 28 22.54 20.30 31.02
CA PRO A 28 23.93 20.33 30.59
C PRO A 28 24.05 19.98 29.09
N ALA A 29 25.00 20.61 28.41
CA ALA A 29 25.28 20.38 26.99
C ALA A 29 25.77 18.94 26.74
N LEU A 30 25.15 18.26 25.77
CA LEU A 30 25.58 16.96 25.26
C LEU A 30 27.01 17.06 24.69
N ARG A 31 27.98 16.41 25.35
CA ARG A 31 29.30 16.18 24.79
C ARG A 31 29.18 15.15 23.66
N ARG A 32 29.70 15.49 22.48
CA ARG A 32 29.93 14.52 21.40
C ARG A 32 31.07 13.59 21.82
N HIS A 33 30.78 12.30 21.96
CA HIS A 33 31.82 11.28 22.04
C HIS A 33 32.29 10.96 20.61
N ALA A 34 33.58 11.21 20.33
CA ALA A 34 34.25 10.71 19.14
C ALA A 34 34.58 9.22 19.36
N TRP A 35 34.27 8.38 18.38
CA TRP A 35 34.76 6.99 18.33
C TRP A 35 36.22 7.00 17.83
N PRO A 36 37.13 6.23 18.42
CA PRO A 36 38.46 6.03 17.87
C PRO A 36 38.40 5.10 16.65
N ASP A 37 39.32 5.32 15.70
CA ASP A 37 39.55 4.59 14.45
C ASP A 37 38.63 4.91 13.27
N ALA A 38 38.77 6.13 12.75
CA ALA A 38 38.51 6.45 11.35
C ALA A 38 39.85 6.72 10.63
N ALA A 39 40.24 5.84 9.73
CA ALA A 39 41.37 6.05 8.83
C ALA A 39 41.13 7.27 7.90
N PRO A 40 42.16 8.06 7.56
CA PRO A 40 41.97 9.30 6.81
C PRO A 40 41.59 9.03 5.35
N ALA A 41 40.46 9.59 4.91
CA ALA A 41 40.06 9.61 3.50
C ALA A 41 40.95 10.60 2.71
N ALA A 42 41.39 10.14 1.54
CA ALA A 42 42.25 10.89 0.62
C ALA A 42 41.57 12.16 0.05
N HIS A 43 42.39 13.17 -0.21
CA HIS A 43 42.02 14.49 -0.70
C HIS A 43 41.28 14.48 -2.04
N SER A 44 40.12 15.14 -2.11
CA SER A 44 39.49 15.54 -3.38
C SER A 44 39.87 16.97 -3.74
N VAL A 45 40.56 17.13 -4.87
CA VAL A 45 40.87 18.41 -5.52
C VAL A 45 39.74 18.73 -6.51
N GLY A 46 39.13 19.92 -6.43
CA GLY A 46 38.20 20.40 -7.47
C GLY A 46 37.22 21.48 -7.00
N HIS A 47 37.37 22.68 -7.56
CA HIS A 47 36.76 23.94 -7.14
C HIS A 47 35.22 24.03 -7.22
N ALA A 48 34.60 24.54 -6.15
CA ALA A 48 33.26 25.11 -6.19
C ALA A 48 33.33 26.59 -6.59
N VAL A 49 32.66 26.97 -7.69
CA VAL A 49 32.47 28.37 -8.08
C VAL A 49 31.14 28.84 -7.49
N LEU A 50 31.21 29.62 -6.41
CA LEU A 50 30.11 30.46 -5.94
C LEU A 50 30.55 31.92 -6.04
N SER A 51 30.00 32.63 -7.02
CA SER A 51 30.14 34.08 -7.14
C SER A 51 29.34 34.78 -6.05
N GLY A 52 30.04 35.55 -5.21
CA GLY A 52 29.46 36.30 -4.09
C GLY A 52 28.95 37.70 -4.44
N GLY A 53 28.35 38.30 -3.41
CA GLY A 53 28.10 39.73 -3.27
C GLY A 53 26.63 40.12 -3.54
N ARG A 54 25.91 40.85 -2.68
CA ARG A 54 26.26 41.71 -1.53
C ARG A 54 25.04 41.80 -0.59
N ALA A 55 25.32 41.88 0.72
CA ALA A 55 24.42 42.43 1.73
C ALA A 55 24.40 43.97 1.62
N HIS A 56 23.27 44.62 1.87
CA HIS A 56 23.12 45.71 2.84
C HIS A 56 21.71 46.34 2.84
N LEU A 57 21.19 46.49 4.07
CA LEU A 57 20.37 47.59 4.60
C LEU A 57 18.89 47.74 4.18
N GLY A 58 18.03 47.82 5.20
CA GLY A 58 16.74 48.51 5.10
C GLY A 58 15.60 47.86 5.87
N ARG A 59 15.61 47.93 7.21
CA ARG A 59 14.35 47.84 7.98
C ARG A 59 13.54 49.11 7.74
N ALA A 60 12.24 48.97 7.51
CA ALA A 60 11.25 49.99 7.83
C ALA A 60 10.05 49.32 8.49
N VAL A 61 9.64 49.89 9.62
CA VAL A 61 8.45 49.52 10.41
C VAL A 61 7.45 50.68 10.27
N VAL A 62 6.16 50.34 10.42
CA VAL A 62 4.97 51.19 10.73
C VAL A 62 4.27 51.81 9.50
N ASP A 63 3.03 51.41 9.21
CA ASP A 63 1.86 52.15 9.75
C ASP A 63 0.52 51.38 9.66
N ARG A 64 -0.27 51.53 10.72
CA ARG A 64 -1.68 51.13 10.83
C ARG A 64 -2.52 52.40 10.73
N ARG A 65 -3.49 52.46 9.81
CA ARG A 65 -4.74 53.22 10.02
C ARG A 65 -5.83 52.84 9.02
N GLY A 66 -6.88 52.21 9.55
CA GLY A 66 -8.28 52.63 9.44
C GLY A 66 -9.00 52.61 8.08
N GLY A 67 -10.18 51.97 8.05
CA GLY A 67 -11.25 52.36 7.12
C GLY A 67 -12.23 51.26 6.71
N ARG A 68 -13.35 51.16 7.43
CA ARG A 68 -14.53 50.35 7.06
C ARG A 68 -15.07 50.70 5.67
N ARG A 69 -15.57 49.71 4.92
CA ARG A 69 -16.90 49.78 4.25
C ARG A 69 -17.36 48.40 3.75
N VAL A 70 -18.53 48.03 4.25
CA VAL A 70 -19.42 46.95 3.78
C VAL A 70 -19.98 47.32 2.41
N ARG A 71 -19.95 46.40 1.44
CA ARG A 71 -20.90 46.40 0.31
C ARG A 71 -21.44 45.00 0.06
N ARG A 72 -22.78 44.92 0.21
CA ARG A 72 -23.66 43.84 -0.21
C ARG A 72 -23.50 43.57 -1.71
N ARG A 73 -23.55 42.29 -2.12
CA ARG A 73 -23.98 41.91 -3.47
C ARG A 73 -25.18 40.99 -3.33
N GLY A 74 -26.31 41.47 -3.82
CA GLY A 74 -27.58 40.75 -3.88
C GLY A 74 -27.54 39.64 -4.93
N GLY A 75 -28.32 38.60 -4.68
CA GLY A 75 -28.56 37.53 -5.62
C GLY A 75 -29.55 37.89 -6.73
N ARG A 76 -29.66 36.97 -7.69
CA ARG A 76 -30.86 36.60 -8.44
C ARG A 76 -30.59 35.29 -9.22
N PRO A 77 -31.63 34.57 -9.68
CA PRO A 77 -31.87 33.18 -9.26
C PRO A 77 -31.78 32.17 -10.40
N GLY A 78 -31.84 30.90 -10.04
CA GLY A 78 -31.97 29.79 -10.98
C GLY A 78 -33.34 29.76 -11.68
N LEU A 79 -33.32 29.18 -12.88
CA LEU A 79 -34.45 28.57 -13.57
C LEU A 79 -33.97 27.19 -14.05
N GLY A 80 -34.72 26.15 -13.69
CA GLY A 80 -34.48 24.75 -14.08
C GLY A 80 -35.03 24.42 -15.48
N PRO A 81 -35.66 23.24 -15.69
CA PRO A 81 -35.04 22.06 -16.27
C PRO A 81 -35.73 21.52 -17.56
N GLY A 82 -35.12 20.52 -18.21
CA GLY A 82 -35.68 19.69 -19.30
C GLY A 82 -35.07 19.98 -20.68
N LEU A 83 -34.69 19.04 -21.54
CA LEU A 83 -35.29 17.76 -21.99
C LEU A 83 -34.15 16.80 -22.47
N SER A 84 -34.09 15.51 -22.13
CA SER A 84 -34.64 14.29 -22.81
C SER A 84 -34.27 14.06 -24.30
N HIS A 85 -33.20 13.25 -24.57
CA HIS A 85 -32.95 12.23 -25.63
C HIS A 85 -33.28 12.49 -27.14
N PRO A 86 -32.93 11.62 -28.14
CA PRO A 86 -31.85 10.62 -28.34
C PRO A 86 -31.11 10.76 -29.73
N ARG A 87 -30.16 9.85 -29.97
CA ARG A 87 -29.41 9.51 -31.21
C ARG A 87 -29.95 10.07 -32.56
N GLY A 88 -29.09 10.77 -33.29
CA GLY A 88 -29.22 11.02 -34.74
C GLY A 88 -27.90 11.51 -35.34
N ARG A 89 -27.35 10.77 -36.32
CA ARG A 89 -26.17 11.21 -37.11
C ARG A 89 -26.56 12.39 -38.00
N LEU A 90 -25.73 13.42 -38.08
CA LEU A 90 -25.90 14.52 -39.03
C LEU A 90 -25.41 14.12 -40.44
N PRO A 91 -26.13 14.49 -41.53
CA PRO A 91 -25.72 14.21 -42.91
C PRO A 91 -24.63 15.17 -43.42
N VAL A 92 -23.88 14.72 -44.42
CA VAL A 92 -22.79 15.46 -45.09
C VAL A 92 -23.36 16.32 -46.21
N GLU A 93 -23.77 17.56 -45.93
CA GLU A 93 -24.25 18.47 -46.98
C GLU A 93 -23.85 19.96 -46.82
N ASP A 94 -23.24 20.42 -45.71
CA ASP A 94 -22.90 21.86 -45.53
C ASP A 94 -21.42 22.10 -45.15
N ALA A 95 -20.51 21.82 -46.09
CA ALA A 95 -19.07 22.06 -45.95
C ALA A 95 -18.63 23.50 -46.30
N ALA A 96 -19.40 24.53 -45.91
CA ALA A 96 -19.11 25.93 -46.27
C ALA A 96 -18.69 26.84 -45.09
N HIS A 97 -18.64 26.35 -43.84
CA HIS A 97 -18.41 27.22 -42.66
C HIS A 97 -17.28 26.79 -41.71
N VAL A 98 -16.38 25.89 -42.12
CA VAL A 98 -15.17 25.58 -41.34
C VAL A 98 -13.97 26.32 -41.94
N ARG A 99 -13.66 27.51 -41.41
CA ARG A 99 -12.39 28.19 -41.72
C ARG A 99 -11.29 27.65 -40.82
N GLY A 100 -10.24 27.11 -41.43
CA GLY A 100 -8.97 26.75 -40.77
C GLY A 100 -8.21 27.98 -40.26
N PRO A 101 -7.15 27.77 -39.45
CA PRO A 101 -6.44 28.86 -38.81
C PRO A 101 -5.62 29.65 -39.85
N ALA A 102 -5.85 30.96 -39.92
CA ALA A 102 -5.01 31.91 -40.64
C ALA A 102 -4.04 32.58 -39.67
N ASP A 103 -2.80 32.74 -40.14
CA ASP A 103 -1.69 33.41 -39.47
C ASP A 103 -2.03 34.86 -39.09
N ASP A 104 -1.85 35.21 -37.82
CA ASP A 104 -1.76 36.62 -37.42
C ASP A 104 -0.73 36.79 -36.28
N PHE A 105 0.54 36.76 -36.70
CA PHE A 105 1.62 37.41 -35.96
C PHE A 105 1.55 38.90 -36.29
N LEU A 106 1.23 39.74 -35.30
CA LEU A 106 1.83 41.05 -35.02
C LEU A 106 0.89 41.90 -34.15
N HIS A 107 1.04 41.84 -32.83
CA HIS A 107 1.05 43.05 -31.98
C HIS A 107 1.76 42.76 -30.66
N ARG A 108 2.88 43.45 -30.47
CA ARG A 108 3.77 43.38 -29.30
C ARG A 108 3.12 44.03 -28.07
N GLY A 109 3.11 43.29 -26.96
CA GLY A 109 3.17 43.81 -25.60
C GLY A 109 4.44 43.26 -24.95
N THR A 110 5.45 44.09 -24.88
CA THR A 110 6.78 43.87 -24.29
C THR A 110 6.68 43.76 -22.77
N ASP A 111 7.22 42.69 -22.15
CA ASP A 111 7.76 42.64 -20.76
C ASP A 111 8.37 41.26 -20.41
N LEU A 112 9.14 40.64 -21.31
CA LEU A 112 9.94 39.46 -20.99
C LEU A 112 11.39 39.65 -21.45
N PRO A 113 12.39 39.45 -20.58
CA PRO A 113 13.79 39.45 -20.99
C PRO A 113 14.02 38.33 -22.01
N GLY A 114 14.52 38.69 -23.19
CA GLY A 114 14.91 37.75 -24.22
C GLY A 114 16.13 36.96 -23.79
N ASP A 115 15.94 35.64 -23.62
CA ASP A 115 16.92 34.58 -23.91
C ASP A 115 16.31 33.22 -23.56
N LEU A 116 15.39 32.71 -24.39
CA LEU A 116 15.06 31.28 -24.44
C LEU A 116 14.75 30.88 -25.88
N VAL A 117 15.81 30.74 -26.67
CA VAL A 117 15.78 30.05 -27.96
C VAL A 117 15.66 28.54 -27.72
N GLY A 118 14.56 27.96 -28.18
CA GLY A 118 14.46 26.58 -28.69
C GLY A 118 14.77 25.41 -27.75
N VAL A 119 13.77 24.93 -27.00
CA VAL A 119 13.76 23.53 -26.54
C VAL A 119 12.83 22.73 -27.45
N ALA A 120 13.38 22.25 -28.57
CA ALA A 120 12.79 21.13 -29.29
C ALA A 120 12.70 19.92 -28.35
N ALA A 121 11.60 19.18 -28.40
CA ALA A 121 11.46 17.93 -27.67
C ALA A 121 12.62 16.98 -28.03
N HIS A 122 13.49 16.70 -27.07
CA HIS A 122 14.78 16.02 -27.27
C HIS A 122 14.62 14.60 -27.89
N PRO A 123 15.14 14.34 -29.11
CA PRO A 123 15.17 13.01 -29.72
C PRO A 123 15.90 11.96 -28.84
N ALA A 124 16.84 12.43 -28.01
CA ALA A 124 17.61 11.62 -27.07
C ALA A 124 16.74 10.99 -25.96
N ALA A 125 15.63 11.60 -25.56
CA ALA A 125 14.71 11.00 -24.59
C ALA A 125 13.89 9.86 -25.23
N LEU A 126 13.44 10.04 -26.47
CA LEU A 126 12.75 9.01 -27.25
C LEU A 126 13.69 7.84 -27.60
N ALA A 127 14.93 8.13 -27.99
CA ALA A 127 15.94 7.14 -28.30
C ALA A 127 16.31 6.27 -27.07
N ARG A 128 16.44 6.90 -25.88
CA ARG A 128 16.68 6.18 -24.61
C ARG A 128 15.50 5.29 -24.20
N LYS A 129 14.25 5.74 -24.38
CA LYS A 129 13.05 4.91 -24.16
C LYS A 129 12.99 3.71 -25.11
N ARG A 130 13.30 3.92 -26.41
CA ARG A 130 13.38 2.85 -27.41
C ARG A 130 14.50 1.84 -27.11
N HIS A 131 15.62 2.28 -26.54
CA HIS A 131 16.73 1.40 -26.19
C HIS A 131 16.42 0.48 -25.00
N GLY A 132 15.81 0.99 -23.92
CA GLY A 132 15.39 0.15 -22.77
C GLY A 132 14.36 -0.92 -23.16
N ALA A 133 13.33 -0.52 -23.91
CA ALA A 133 12.34 -1.46 -24.47
C ALA A 133 12.96 -2.51 -25.41
N ARG A 134 14.04 -2.15 -26.13
CA ARG A 134 14.76 -3.12 -26.97
C ARG A 134 15.51 -4.15 -26.12
N ILE A 135 16.05 -3.76 -24.97
CA ILE A 135 16.82 -4.67 -24.12
C ILE A 135 15.91 -5.69 -23.43
N LEU A 136 14.80 -5.27 -22.82
CA LEU A 136 13.87 -6.24 -22.21
C LEU A 136 13.26 -7.19 -23.25
N LYS A 137 13.01 -6.72 -24.48
CA LYS A 137 12.61 -7.59 -25.60
C LYS A 137 13.69 -8.62 -25.97
N THR A 138 14.96 -8.22 -26.00
CA THR A 138 16.08 -9.16 -26.22
C THR A 138 16.16 -10.18 -25.09
N LEU A 139 16.05 -9.74 -23.83
CA LEU A 139 16.06 -10.61 -22.66
C LEU A 139 14.89 -11.61 -22.67
N ALA A 140 13.69 -11.16 -23.04
CA ALA A 140 12.53 -12.02 -23.21
C ALA A 140 12.81 -13.12 -24.25
N ALA A 141 13.30 -12.75 -25.44
CA ALA A 141 13.64 -13.72 -26.49
C ALA A 141 14.77 -14.69 -26.08
N GLU A 142 15.71 -14.25 -25.24
CA GLU A 142 16.75 -15.11 -24.68
C GLU A 142 16.16 -16.10 -23.67
N LEU A 143 15.28 -15.66 -22.77
CA LEU A 143 14.58 -16.51 -21.81
C LEU A 143 13.67 -17.54 -22.49
N GLU A 144 12.98 -17.14 -23.56
CA GLU A 144 12.15 -18.06 -24.36
C GLU A 144 12.99 -19.17 -25.01
N ARG A 145 14.20 -18.83 -25.51
CA ARG A 145 15.11 -19.82 -26.11
C ARG A 145 15.80 -20.72 -25.10
N ALA A 146 16.02 -20.24 -23.89
CA ALA A 146 16.84 -20.91 -22.89
C ALA A 146 16.15 -22.09 -22.17
N ALA A 147 15.01 -22.56 -22.67
CA ALA A 147 14.13 -23.53 -22.03
C ALA A 147 14.88 -24.78 -21.50
N GLY A 148 14.84 -24.99 -20.18
CA GLY A 148 15.39 -26.17 -19.50
C GLY A 148 16.43 -25.83 -18.43
N ALA A 149 17.59 -25.31 -18.85
CA ALA A 149 18.67 -24.91 -17.96
C ALA A 149 19.43 -23.69 -18.51
N TYR A 150 19.59 -22.65 -17.69
CA TYR A 150 20.28 -21.42 -18.07
C TYR A 150 20.84 -20.66 -16.88
N VAL A 151 21.71 -19.69 -17.15
CA VAL A 151 22.25 -18.80 -16.12
C VAL A 151 21.90 -17.34 -16.42
N LEU A 152 21.24 -16.68 -15.48
CA LEU A 152 21.09 -15.22 -15.48
C LEU A 152 22.39 -14.60 -14.96
N ARG A 153 23.06 -13.80 -15.79
CA ARG A 153 24.37 -13.23 -15.43
C ARG A 153 24.31 -11.75 -15.11
N GLY A 154 25.05 -11.33 -14.08
CA GLY A 154 25.17 -9.94 -13.68
C GLY A 154 23.81 -9.33 -13.31
N ALA A 155 23.00 -10.09 -12.58
CA ALA A 155 21.76 -9.61 -11.99
C ALA A 155 22.06 -8.80 -10.73
N ARG A 156 21.16 -7.89 -10.36
CA ARG A 156 21.14 -7.26 -9.04
C ARG A 156 19.93 -7.73 -8.26
N ALA A 157 20.10 -8.20 -7.04
CA ALA A 157 18.99 -8.66 -6.21
C ALA A 157 19.01 -8.00 -4.83
N PRO A 158 17.85 -7.74 -4.20
CA PRO A 158 17.84 -7.28 -2.82
C PRO A 158 18.49 -8.30 -1.90
N ALA A 159 19.52 -7.89 -1.15
CA ALA A 159 20.29 -8.80 -0.31
C ALA A 159 19.44 -9.46 0.80
N ALA A 160 18.36 -8.80 1.22
CA ALA A 160 17.39 -9.36 2.18
C ALA A 160 16.67 -10.62 1.66
N LEU A 161 16.70 -10.87 0.34
CA LEU A 161 16.00 -11.95 -0.35
C LEU A 161 16.95 -13.04 -0.86
N LEU A 162 18.25 -12.90 -0.61
CA LEU A 162 19.30 -13.84 -0.99
C LEU A 162 19.66 -14.78 0.17
N PRO A 163 20.40 -15.87 -0.09
CA PRO A 163 20.94 -16.72 0.96
C PRO A 163 21.80 -15.90 1.93
N ALA A 164 21.76 -16.25 3.22
CA ALA A 164 22.49 -15.51 4.26
C ALA A 164 23.99 -15.38 3.98
N ALA A 165 24.61 -16.36 3.31
CA ALA A 165 26.01 -16.33 2.90
C ALA A 165 26.35 -15.17 1.94
N LEU A 166 25.37 -14.62 1.23
CA LEU A 166 25.53 -13.50 0.29
C LEU A 166 25.17 -12.14 0.90
N ALA A 167 24.72 -12.10 2.17
CA ALA A 167 24.28 -10.86 2.82
C ALA A 167 25.38 -9.79 2.87
N GLY A 168 26.66 -10.20 2.96
CA GLY A 168 27.82 -9.30 2.96
C GLY A 168 28.11 -8.60 1.63
N LEU A 169 27.43 -8.97 0.54
CA LEU A 169 27.60 -8.37 -0.78
C LEU A 169 26.71 -7.14 -1.01
N ALA A 170 25.90 -6.76 -0.02
CA ALA A 170 24.96 -5.65 -0.16
C ALA A 170 25.66 -4.29 -0.30
N ASP A 171 25.27 -3.53 -1.33
CA ASP A 171 25.66 -2.13 -1.50
C ASP A 171 24.85 -1.19 -0.58
N ALA A 172 25.10 0.11 -0.68
CA ALA A 172 24.38 1.13 0.10
C ALA A 172 22.86 1.18 -0.16
N GLN A 173 22.39 0.62 -1.28
CA GLN A 173 20.97 0.51 -1.63
C GLN A 173 20.36 -0.81 -1.14
N GLY A 174 21.16 -1.71 -0.55
CA GLY A 174 20.74 -3.03 -0.12
C GLY A 174 20.65 -4.05 -1.26
N LEU A 175 21.32 -3.81 -2.39
CA LEU A 175 21.37 -4.71 -3.54
C LEU A 175 22.72 -5.43 -3.60
N ALA A 176 22.73 -6.67 -4.07
CA ALA A 176 23.95 -7.45 -4.33
C ALA A 176 23.99 -7.90 -5.80
N ASP A 177 25.19 -7.93 -6.38
CA ASP A 177 25.45 -8.42 -7.73
C ASP A 177 25.60 -9.96 -7.70
N VAL A 178 24.72 -10.66 -8.42
CA VAL A 178 24.59 -12.13 -8.37
C VAL A 178 24.40 -12.74 -9.77
N ASP A 179 24.76 -14.02 -9.88
CA ASP A 179 24.34 -14.90 -10.97
C ASP A 179 23.34 -15.94 -10.43
N LEU A 180 22.35 -16.29 -11.24
CA LEU A 180 21.31 -17.28 -10.88
C LEU A 180 21.31 -18.41 -11.91
N ALA A 181 21.63 -19.64 -11.49
CA ALA A 181 21.43 -20.83 -12.32
C ALA A 181 20.00 -21.33 -12.16
N VAL A 182 19.32 -21.50 -13.28
CA VAL A 182 17.99 -22.10 -13.37
C VAL A 182 18.12 -23.47 -14.03
N GLU A 183 17.55 -24.49 -13.43
CA GLU A 183 17.54 -25.86 -13.95
C GLU A 183 16.23 -26.54 -13.57
N GLY A 184 15.54 -27.15 -14.55
CA GLY A 184 14.30 -27.89 -14.29
C GLY A 184 13.20 -27.06 -13.63
N GLY A 185 13.17 -25.74 -13.90
CA GLY A 185 12.23 -24.80 -13.31
C GLY A 185 12.54 -24.37 -11.86
N ARG A 186 13.73 -24.69 -11.35
CA ARG A 186 14.19 -24.31 -10.00
C ARG A 186 15.48 -23.50 -10.08
N LEU A 187 15.78 -22.77 -9.00
CA LEU A 187 17.08 -22.15 -8.80
C LEU A 187 18.08 -23.24 -8.39
N GLY A 188 18.95 -23.67 -9.30
CA GLY A 188 20.00 -24.64 -9.00
C GLY A 188 21.12 -24.04 -8.16
N ALA A 189 21.45 -22.77 -8.40
CA ALA A 189 22.44 -22.03 -7.63
C ALA A 189 22.18 -20.52 -7.64
N VAL A 190 22.55 -19.86 -6.54
CA VAL A 190 22.59 -18.40 -6.42
C VAL A 190 23.95 -18.04 -5.87
N ALA A 191 24.75 -17.29 -6.64
CA ALA A 191 26.15 -17.07 -6.33
C ALA A 191 26.59 -15.63 -6.65
N PRO A 192 27.73 -15.15 -6.12
CA PRO A 192 28.27 -13.84 -6.48
C PRO A 192 28.46 -13.73 -8.00
N ALA A 193 28.20 -12.55 -8.57
CA ALA A 193 28.30 -12.36 -10.01
C ALA A 193 29.69 -12.76 -10.56
N GLY A 194 29.72 -13.48 -11.68
CA GLY A 194 30.94 -13.93 -12.34
C GLY A 194 31.54 -15.22 -11.77
N THR A 195 30.93 -15.83 -10.76
CA THR A 195 31.44 -17.08 -10.15
C THR A 195 30.87 -18.34 -10.80
N LEU A 196 29.67 -18.30 -11.37
CA LEU A 196 29.05 -19.45 -12.03
C LEU A 196 29.68 -19.70 -13.41
N GLN A 197 30.34 -20.86 -13.55
CA GLN A 197 30.97 -21.30 -14.79
C GLN A 197 30.00 -22.04 -15.71
N GLY A 198 30.13 -21.86 -17.02
CA GLY A 198 29.33 -22.59 -18.02
C GLY A 198 27.82 -22.25 -18.01
N GLY A 199 27.10 -22.72 -19.02
CA GLY A 199 25.66 -22.46 -19.19
C GLY A 199 25.37 -21.25 -20.08
N ALA A 200 24.51 -21.45 -21.09
CA ALA A 200 23.93 -20.39 -21.90
C ALA A 200 22.90 -19.61 -21.05
N GLY A 201 22.63 -18.35 -21.42
CA GLY A 201 21.62 -17.56 -20.73
C GLY A 201 21.82 -16.06 -20.91
N PRO A 202 20.84 -15.26 -20.50
CA PRO A 202 20.85 -13.83 -20.70
C PRO A 202 21.81 -13.11 -19.75
N ILE A 203 22.39 -12.01 -20.23
CA ILE A 203 23.18 -11.07 -19.43
C ILE A 203 22.30 -9.89 -19.03
N LEU A 204 22.01 -9.75 -17.73
CA LEU A 204 21.11 -8.73 -17.23
C LEU A 204 21.73 -7.33 -17.15
N ALA A 205 23.06 -7.23 -17.24
CA ALA A 205 23.81 -5.97 -17.23
C ALA A 205 23.40 -5.06 -16.05
N GLY A 206 23.32 -5.64 -14.86
CA GLY A 206 22.98 -4.97 -13.61
C GLY A 206 21.49 -4.76 -13.36
N ARG A 207 20.59 -5.32 -14.18
CA ARG A 207 19.14 -5.23 -13.96
C ARG A 207 18.70 -6.01 -12.74
N GLN A 208 17.64 -5.50 -12.12
CA GLN A 208 17.14 -6.09 -10.89
C GLN A 208 16.30 -7.34 -11.13
N VAL A 209 16.54 -8.34 -10.27
CA VAL A 209 15.74 -9.56 -10.16
C VAL A 209 15.21 -9.66 -8.73
N TRP A 210 13.91 -9.81 -8.60
CA TRP A 210 13.22 -10.00 -7.32
C TRP A 210 12.47 -11.34 -7.37
N PRO A 211 12.39 -12.11 -6.28
CA PRO A 211 11.50 -13.27 -6.25
C PRO A 211 10.05 -12.83 -6.47
N ALA A 212 9.20 -13.78 -6.83
CA ALA A 212 7.76 -13.54 -6.95
C ALA A 212 7.17 -12.88 -5.69
N PHE A 213 6.20 -12.01 -5.90
CA PHE A 213 5.58 -11.26 -4.82
C PHE A 213 4.56 -12.10 -4.05
N HIS A 214 4.29 -11.66 -2.82
CA HIS A 214 3.20 -12.16 -2.00
C HIS A 214 2.41 -11.01 -1.41
N ASP A 215 1.09 -11.08 -1.52
CA ASP A 215 0.17 -10.10 -0.97
C ASP A 215 -0.54 -10.66 0.26
N LEU A 216 -0.26 -10.13 1.46
CA LEU A 216 -0.78 -10.71 2.70
C LEU A 216 -2.20 -10.25 3.04
N HIS A 217 -2.76 -9.28 2.30
CA HIS A 217 -4.07 -8.73 2.64
C HIS A 217 -4.77 -8.15 1.43
N THR A 218 -5.87 -8.78 1.02
CA THR A 218 -6.71 -8.39 -0.11
C THR A 218 -8.19 -8.68 0.19
N HIS A 219 -9.11 -8.19 -0.64
CA HIS A 219 -10.53 -8.57 -0.57
C HIS A 219 -11.09 -8.92 -1.96
N LEU A 220 -11.04 -10.20 -2.32
CA LEU A 220 -11.49 -10.70 -3.63
C LEU A 220 -13.01 -10.89 -3.74
N ASP A 221 -13.73 -11.02 -2.63
CA ASP A 221 -15.19 -11.16 -2.60
C ASP A 221 -15.91 -9.89 -3.11
N LYS A 222 -15.37 -8.73 -2.78
CA LYS A 222 -15.95 -7.40 -3.09
C LYS A 222 -15.17 -6.57 -4.11
N THR A 223 -14.07 -7.08 -4.66
CA THR A 223 -13.31 -6.40 -5.74
C THR A 223 -14.16 -6.08 -6.96
N HIS A 224 -13.85 -5.01 -7.69
CA HIS A 224 -14.55 -4.61 -8.93
C HIS A 224 -16.07 -4.41 -8.78
N THR A 225 -16.51 -3.89 -7.63
CA THR A 225 -17.92 -3.56 -7.36
C THR A 225 -18.21 -2.06 -7.32
N LEU A 226 -17.19 -1.21 -7.50
CA LEU A 226 -17.31 0.26 -7.36
C LEU A 226 -18.49 0.86 -8.14
N ALA A 227 -18.68 0.45 -9.40
CA ALA A 227 -19.75 1.00 -10.24
C ALA A 227 -21.16 0.72 -9.69
N ARG A 228 -21.33 -0.40 -8.96
CA ARG A 228 -22.60 -0.85 -8.37
C ARG A 228 -22.77 -0.43 -6.90
N ALA A 229 -21.66 -0.31 -6.18
CA ALA A 229 -21.62 0.02 -4.76
C ALA A 229 -20.61 1.16 -4.49
N PRO A 230 -20.86 2.37 -5.02
CA PRO A 230 -19.96 3.49 -4.81
C PRO A 230 -19.98 3.97 -3.35
N ASN A 231 -18.87 4.55 -2.92
CA ASN A 231 -18.74 5.23 -1.64
C ASN A 231 -18.69 6.74 -1.84
N ASP A 232 -19.86 7.37 -1.84
CA ASP A 232 -20.01 8.79 -2.23
C ASP A 232 -19.31 9.76 -1.28
N ASP A 233 -19.25 9.45 0.02
CA ASP A 233 -18.54 10.28 1.00
C ASP A 233 -17.05 9.92 1.14
N GLY A 234 -16.65 8.77 0.58
CA GLY A 234 -15.29 8.24 0.58
C GLY A 234 -14.79 7.76 1.95
N THR A 235 -15.64 7.78 2.99
CA THR A 235 -15.24 7.43 4.36
C THR A 235 -15.23 5.91 4.55
N LEU A 236 -14.50 5.44 5.57
CA LEU A 236 -14.50 4.02 5.94
C LEU A 236 -15.92 3.52 6.25
N LEU A 237 -16.70 4.27 7.04
CA LEU A 237 -18.07 3.88 7.38
C LEU A 237 -19.00 3.92 6.14
N GLY A 238 -18.80 4.86 5.23
CA GLY A 238 -19.49 4.90 3.94
C GLY A 238 -19.21 3.65 3.11
N ALA A 239 -17.95 3.20 3.05
CA ALA A 239 -17.55 1.98 2.37
C ALA A 239 -18.21 0.73 2.99
N VAL A 240 -18.19 0.61 4.33
CA VAL A 240 -18.87 -0.50 5.04
C VAL A 240 -20.35 -0.52 4.67
N LYS A 241 -21.05 0.62 4.71
CA LYS A 241 -22.48 0.69 4.35
C LYS A 241 -22.73 0.29 2.91
N ALA A 242 -21.91 0.75 1.97
CA ALA A 242 -22.04 0.42 0.55
C ALA A 242 -21.89 -1.09 0.31
N VAL A 243 -20.89 -1.73 0.91
CA VAL A 243 -20.66 -3.18 0.77
C VAL A 243 -21.75 -4.00 1.46
N MET A 244 -22.16 -3.63 2.68
CA MET A 244 -23.27 -4.31 3.37
C MET A 244 -24.57 -4.26 2.55
N ALA A 245 -24.86 -3.14 1.88
CA ALA A 245 -26.00 -3.04 0.97
C ALA A 245 -25.82 -3.88 -0.31
N ASP A 246 -24.57 -4.08 -0.76
CA ASP A 246 -24.25 -4.87 -1.95
C ASP A 246 -24.35 -6.39 -1.73
N HIS A 247 -24.16 -6.88 -0.51
CA HIS A 247 -24.18 -8.32 -0.18
C HIS A 247 -25.36 -9.07 -0.77
N ALA A 248 -26.58 -8.51 -0.71
CA ALA A 248 -27.78 -9.16 -1.23
C ALA A 248 -27.74 -9.38 -2.76
N ARG A 249 -26.89 -8.65 -3.48
CA ARG A 249 -26.73 -8.71 -4.94
C ARG A 249 -25.65 -9.68 -5.39
N TRP A 250 -24.84 -10.22 -4.48
CA TRP A 250 -23.77 -11.14 -4.86
C TRP A 250 -24.34 -12.42 -5.45
N ARG A 251 -23.72 -12.88 -6.54
CA ARG A 251 -24.08 -14.12 -7.23
C ARG A 251 -22.82 -14.92 -7.50
N PRO A 252 -22.86 -16.27 -7.45
CA PRO A 252 -21.67 -17.09 -7.61
C PRO A 252 -20.85 -16.78 -8.87
N ALA A 253 -21.50 -16.75 -10.04
CA ALA A 253 -20.83 -16.55 -11.32
C ALA A 253 -20.21 -15.15 -11.46
N GLU A 254 -20.85 -14.12 -10.92
CA GLU A 254 -20.29 -12.76 -10.94
C GLU A 254 -19.11 -12.62 -9.99
N LEU A 255 -19.25 -13.09 -8.76
CA LEU A 255 -18.19 -13.04 -7.77
C LEU A 255 -16.95 -13.80 -8.26
N GLU A 256 -17.19 -14.97 -8.86
CA GLU A 256 -16.16 -15.76 -9.52
C GLU A 256 -15.46 -14.99 -10.65
N ALA A 257 -16.21 -14.32 -11.52
CA ALA A 257 -15.65 -13.55 -12.63
C ALA A 257 -14.76 -12.39 -12.15
N ARG A 258 -15.20 -11.63 -11.15
CA ARG A 258 -14.42 -10.51 -10.58
C ARG A 258 -13.14 -10.99 -9.90
N ALA A 259 -13.24 -12.04 -9.09
CA ALA A 259 -12.08 -12.58 -8.39
C ALA A 259 -11.10 -13.31 -9.31
N ASP A 260 -11.57 -14.00 -10.36
CA ASP A 260 -10.69 -14.57 -11.38
C ASP A 260 -9.94 -13.47 -12.14
N PHE A 261 -10.62 -12.38 -12.50
CA PHE A 261 -9.99 -11.20 -13.10
C PHE A 261 -8.89 -10.63 -12.20
N ALA A 262 -9.18 -10.41 -10.91
CA ALA A 262 -8.21 -9.95 -9.93
C ALA A 262 -6.99 -10.90 -9.80
N LEU A 263 -7.21 -12.22 -9.78
CA LEU A 263 -6.15 -13.22 -9.75
C LEU A 263 -5.28 -13.20 -11.02
N ARG A 264 -5.89 -12.95 -12.19
CA ARG A 264 -5.18 -12.75 -13.46
C ARG A 264 -4.32 -11.49 -13.45
N CYS A 265 -4.80 -10.39 -12.88
CA CYS A 265 -4.00 -9.18 -12.67
C CYS A 265 -2.78 -9.47 -11.78
N ALA A 266 -3.02 -10.04 -10.59
CA ALA A 266 -1.95 -10.38 -9.64
C ALA A 266 -0.89 -11.31 -10.27
N TRP A 267 -1.34 -12.33 -11.01
CA TRP A 267 -0.48 -13.26 -11.73
C TRP A 267 0.39 -12.56 -12.78
N ALA A 268 -0.21 -11.67 -13.59
CA ALA A 268 0.50 -10.91 -14.61
C ALA A 268 1.54 -9.94 -14.01
N HIS A 269 1.29 -9.41 -12.81
CA HIS A 269 2.26 -8.57 -12.09
C HIS A 269 3.34 -9.34 -11.33
N GLY A 270 3.29 -10.67 -11.33
CA GLY A 270 4.32 -11.50 -10.73
C GLY A 270 4.06 -11.89 -9.27
N THR A 271 2.81 -11.84 -8.80
CA THR A 271 2.38 -12.39 -7.50
C THR A 271 2.25 -13.93 -7.57
N ALA A 272 2.80 -14.64 -6.59
CA ALA A 272 2.75 -16.10 -6.47
C ALA A 272 1.87 -16.60 -5.31
N GLY A 273 1.58 -15.74 -4.34
CA GLY A 273 0.65 -16.03 -3.26
C GLY A 273 -0.11 -14.79 -2.83
N LEU A 274 -1.38 -14.95 -2.48
CA LEU A 274 -2.14 -13.88 -1.84
C LEU A 274 -3.05 -14.40 -0.74
N ARG A 275 -3.31 -13.59 0.28
CA ARG A 275 -4.29 -13.83 1.31
C ARG A 275 -5.46 -12.87 1.12
N THR A 276 -6.67 -13.40 1.06
CA THR A 276 -7.91 -12.64 0.91
C THR A 276 -8.79 -12.77 2.14
N HIS A 277 -9.27 -11.65 2.63
CA HIS A 277 -10.27 -11.56 3.68
C HIS A 277 -11.64 -11.57 3.03
N LEU A 278 -12.50 -12.48 3.48
CA LEU A 278 -13.83 -12.69 2.95
C LEU A 278 -14.83 -12.30 4.03
N ASP A 279 -15.82 -11.49 3.67
CA ASP A 279 -16.94 -11.15 4.54
C ASP A 279 -17.68 -12.46 4.89
N ALA A 280 -17.40 -12.99 6.08
CA ALA A 280 -17.82 -14.32 6.51
C ALA A 280 -19.10 -14.31 7.38
N ALA A 281 -19.83 -13.20 7.33
CA ALA A 281 -21.12 -13.03 7.99
C ALA A 281 -22.21 -12.65 6.99
N GLY A 282 -23.47 -12.98 7.32
CA GLY A 282 -24.61 -12.70 6.46
C GLY A 282 -24.98 -13.83 5.48
N PRO A 283 -26.06 -13.66 4.71
CA PRO A 283 -26.68 -14.74 3.94
C PRO A 283 -25.80 -15.29 2.81
N GLN A 284 -24.90 -14.47 2.25
CA GLN A 284 -24.05 -14.85 1.13
C GLN A 284 -22.65 -15.32 1.54
N ALA A 285 -22.31 -15.31 2.83
CA ALA A 285 -20.98 -15.67 3.33
C ALA A 285 -20.54 -17.08 2.89
N ARG A 286 -21.43 -18.07 3.01
CA ARG A 286 -21.13 -19.44 2.58
C ARG A 286 -20.89 -19.52 1.07
N MET A 287 -21.71 -18.82 0.28
CA MET A 287 -21.57 -18.79 -1.18
C MET A 287 -20.22 -18.18 -1.59
N ALA A 288 -19.86 -17.03 -1.02
CA ALA A 288 -18.59 -16.37 -1.31
C ALA A 288 -17.40 -17.26 -0.92
N TRP A 289 -17.48 -17.92 0.24
CA TRP A 289 -16.47 -18.89 0.68
C TRP A 289 -16.32 -20.06 -0.30
N ASP A 290 -17.42 -20.67 -0.73
CA ASP A 290 -17.40 -21.83 -1.63
C ASP A 290 -16.87 -21.46 -3.02
N VAL A 291 -17.20 -20.27 -3.53
CA VAL A 291 -16.63 -19.74 -4.79
C VAL A 291 -15.12 -19.51 -4.67
N MET A 292 -14.68 -18.86 -3.59
CA MET A 292 -13.24 -18.64 -3.36
C MET A 292 -12.47 -19.94 -3.18
N LEU A 293 -13.07 -20.93 -2.52
CA LEU A 293 -12.50 -22.27 -2.40
C LEU A 293 -12.30 -22.91 -3.78
N GLY A 294 -13.31 -22.84 -4.66
CA GLY A 294 -13.20 -23.32 -6.04
C GLY A 294 -12.10 -22.60 -6.84
N LEU A 295 -12.01 -21.28 -6.71
CA LEU A 295 -10.94 -20.48 -7.33
C LEU A 295 -9.57 -20.88 -6.80
N ARG A 296 -9.38 -21.01 -5.49
CA ARG A 296 -8.13 -21.46 -4.88
C ARG A 296 -7.64 -22.76 -5.50
N GLU A 297 -8.53 -23.75 -5.68
CA GLU A 297 -8.15 -25.04 -6.26
C GLU A 297 -7.74 -24.91 -7.74
N ARG A 298 -8.42 -24.08 -8.53
CA ARG A 298 -8.05 -23.82 -9.95
C ARG A 298 -6.76 -23.02 -10.09
N TRP A 299 -6.44 -22.18 -9.11
CA TRP A 299 -5.30 -21.29 -9.13
C TRP A 299 -4.08 -21.84 -8.38
N ARG A 300 -4.16 -23.00 -7.73
CA ARG A 300 -3.11 -23.56 -6.84
C ARG A 300 -1.70 -23.65 -7.44
N HIS A 301 -1.58 -23.80 -8.76
CA HIS A 301 -0.30 -23.88 -9.49
C HIS A 301 0.14 -22.55 -10.11
N ARG A 302 -0.60 -21.47 -9.85
CA ARG A 302 -0.33 -20.10 -10.29
C ARG A 302 -0.22 -19.18 -9.09
N VAL A 303 -1.35 -18.85 -8.48
CA VAL A 303 -1.42 -18.01 -7.28
C VAL A 303 -1.96 -18.85 -6.13
N ARG A 304 -1.15 -19.05 -5.10
CA ARG A 304 -1.58 -19.76 -3.88
C ARG A 304 -2.42 -18.84 -3.01
N VAL A 305 -3.74 -19.04 -3.07
CA VAL A 305 -4.73 -18.24 -2.34
C VAL A 305 -4.94 -18.80 -0.92
N GLN A 306 -4.83 -17.94 0.09
CA GLN A 306 -5.21 -18.22 1.47
C GLN A 306 -6.44 -17.39 1.85
N MET A 307 -7.41 -18.01 2.52
CA MET A 307 -8.67 -17.35 2.86
C MET A 307 -8.73 -17.03 4.35
N VAL A 308 -9.10 -15.79 4.69
CA VAL A 308 -9.42 -15.37 6.05
C VAL A 308 -10.93 -15.23 6.16
N ALA A 309 -11.51 -15.87 7.17
CA ALA A 309 -12.93 -15.69 7.48
C ALA A 309 -13.09 -14.42 8.34
N MET A 310 -13.28 -13.28 7.69
CA MET A 310 -13.45 -12.00 8.37
C MET A 310 -14.91 -11.86 8.84
N ALA A 311 -15.12 -11.99 10.16
CA ALA A 311 -16.44 -11.93 10.76
C ALA A 311 -16.52 -10.84 11.84
N PRO A 312 -17.74 -10.35 12.18
CA PRO A 312 -17.94 -9.58 13.40
C PRO A 312 -17.42 -10.37 14.61
N MET A 313 -16.79 -9.69 15.55
CA MET A 313 -16.14 -10.33 16.70
C MET A 313 -17.13 -11.14 17.55
N GLU A 314 -18.39 -10.71 17.62
CA GLU A 314 -19.45 -11.41 18.35
C GLU A 314 -19.77 -12.81 17.79
N THR A 315 -19.36 -13.11 16.55
CA THR A 315 -19.53 -14.43 15.93
C THR A 315 -18.90 -15.53 16.79
N TYR A 316 -17.76 -15.23 17.42
CA TYR A 316 -17.01 -16.19 18.26
C TYR A 316 -17.67 -16.48 19.61
N LEU A 317 -18.67 -15.70 20.00
CA LEU A 317 -19.42 -15.85 21.26
C LEU A 317 -20.77 -16.56 21.08
N GLY A 318 -21.26 -16.71 19.86
CA GLY A 318 -22.59 -17.24 19.57
C GLY A 318 -22.64 -18.76 19.47
N ASP A 319 -23.85 -19.32 19.52
CA ASP A 319 -24.10 -20.77 19.46
C ASP A 319 -23.57 -21.43 18.17
N GLY A 320 -23.43 -20.66 17.07
CA GLY A 320 -22.87 -21.11 15.80
C GLY A 320 -21.35 -20.99 15.66
N ALA A 321 -20.63 -20.52 16.71
CA ALA A 321 -19.20 -20.25 16.64
C ALA A 321 -18.38 -21.50 16.30
N GLU A 322 -18.72 -22.65 16.91
CA GLU A 322 -17.97 -23.89 16.68
C GLU A 322 -18.11 -24.38 15.23
N ASP A 323 -19.32 -24.35 14.67
CA ASP A 323 -19.55 -24.73 13.27
C ASP A 323 -18.87 -23.78 12.28
N PHE A 324 -18.83 -22.49 12.62
CA PHE A 324 -18.10 -21.49 11.86
C PHE A 324 -16.59 -21.78 11.85
N VAL A 325 -15.98 -21.92 13.04
CA VAL A 325 -14.54 -22.19 13.19
C VAL A 325 -14.16 -23.52 12.56
N ARG A 326 -14.98 -24.56 12.77
CA ARG A 326 -14.75 -25.89 12.19
C ARG A 326 -14.71 -25.85 10.66
N ARG A 327 -15.60 -25.09 10.01
CA ARG A 327 -15.55 -24.89 8.54
C ARG A 327 -14.24 -24.25 8.10
N VAL A 328 -13.80 -23.22 8.82
CA VAL A 328 -12.52 -22.55 8.52
C VAL A 328 -11.37 -23.54 8.64
N ALA A 329 -11.37 -24.38 9.68
CA ALA A 329 -10.37 -25.42 9.87
C ALA A 329 -10.39 -26.49 8.76
N GLU A 330 -11.57 -27.04 8.45
CA GLU A 330 -11.75 -28.09 7.43
C GLU A 330 -11.29 -27.65 6.04
N THR A 331 -11.35 -26.35 5.75
CA THR A 331 -10.93 -25.78 4.47
C THR A 331 -9.53 -25.19 4.49
N GLY A 332 -8.79 -25.27 5.61
CA GLY A 332 -7.43 -24.73 5.76
C GLY A 332 -7.36 -23.20 5.73
N GLY A 333 -8.43 -22.53 6.20
CA GLY A 333 -8.50 -21.08 6.30
C GLY A 333 -7.86 -20.50 7.56
N VAL A 334 -8.03 -19.19 7.73
CA VAL A 334 -7.51 -18.38 8.85
C VAL A 334 -8.68 -17.71 9.55
N LEU A 335 -8.65 -17.62 10.88
CA LEU A 335 -9.67 -16.88 11.64
C LEU A 335 -9.42 -15.38 11.51
N GLY A 336 -10.47 -14.59 11.32
CA GLY A 336 -10.33 -13.14 11.23
C GLY A 336 -11.49 -12.36 11.85
N GLY A 337 -11.36 -11.04 11.82
CA GLY A 337 -12.36 -10.15 12.37
C GLY A 337 -11.89 -8.71 12.46
N VAL A 338 -12.83 -7.83 12.76
CA VAL A 338 -12.61 -6.38 12.82
C VAL A 338 -12.75 -5.92 14.27
N THR A 339 -11.69 -5.40 14.87
CA THR A 339 -11.72 -5.05 16.30
C THR A 339 -12.50 -3.77 16.58
N ARG A 340 -12.54 -2.85 15.62
CA ARG A 340 -13.25 -1.58 15.73
C ARG A 340 -13.57 -1.00 14.37
N VAL A 341 -14.80 -0.52 14.21
CA VAL A 341 -15.18 0.38 13.12
C VAL A 341 -15.44 1.77 13.73
N PRO A 342 -14.76 2.84 13.26
CA PRO A 342 -14.95 4.19 13.75
C PRO A 342 -16.43 4.61 13.77
N GLY A 343 -16.85 5.21 14.88
CA GLY A 343 -18.23 5.70 15.07
C GLY A 343 -19.27 4.66 15.51
N LEU A 344 -18.91 3.39 15.72
CA LEU A 344 -19.87 2.32 16.07
C LEU A 344 -19.77 1.74 17.50
N ALA A 345 -18.79 2.13 18.34
CA ALA A 345 -18.53 1.43 19.61
C ALA A 345 -18.72 2.29 20.89
N PRO A 346 -19.75 2.04 21.73
CA PRO A 346 -19.86 2.56 23.10
C PRO A 346 -18.96 1.79 24.11
N PRO A 347 -18.75 2.27 25.35
CA PRO A 347 -17.87 1.61 26.34
C PRO A 347 -18.17 0.13 26.64
N ALA A 348 -19.44 -0.27 26.63
CA ALA A 348 -19.84 -1.68 26.79
C ALA A 348 -19.31 -2.58 25.65
N ALA A 349 -19.04 -2.01 24.48
CA ALA A 349 -18.44 -2.72 23.36
C ALA A 349 -16.98 -3.14 23.65
N ARG A 350 -16.23 -2.41 24.49
CA ARG A 350 -14.84 -2.78 24.84
C ARG A 350 -14.79 -4.07 25.67
N GLN A 351 -15.65 -4.21 26.68
CA GLN A 351 -15.71 -5.45 27.48
C GLN A 351 -16.13 -6.63 26.60
N ARG A 352 -17.13 -6.43 25.75
CA ARG A 352 -17.62 -7.47 24.84
C ARG A 352 -16.56 -7.87 23.80
N LEU A 353 -15.81 -6.92 23.27
CA LEU A 353 -14.66 -7.16 22.39
C LEU A 353 -13.60 -8.01 23.11
N GLY A 354 -13.30 -7.72 24.38
CA GLY A 354 -12.38 -8.53 25.18
C GLY A 354 -12.80 -10.01 25.25
N LEU A 355 -14.08 -10.26 25.59
CA LEU A 355 -14.63 -11.62 25.62
C LEU A 355 -14.57 -12.30 24.24
N ALA A 356 -14.91 -11.57 23.18
CA ALA A 356 -14.87 -12.08 21.82
C ALA A 356 -13.45 -12.42 21.35
N LEU A 357 -12.46 -11.58 21.70
CA LEU A 357 -11.06 -11.86 21.43
C LEU A 357 -10.59 -13.08 22.23
N ASP A 358 -10.99 -13.23 23.49
CA ASP A 358 -10.64 -14.44 24.26
C ASP A 358 -11.21 -15.69 23.60
N ALA A 359 -12.48 -15.68 23.20
CA ALA A 359 -13.09 -16.80 22.49
C ALA A 359 -12.40 -17.08 21.14
N LEU A 360 -12.15 -16.07 20.31
CA LEU A 360 -11.46 -16.22 19.02
C LEU A 360 -10.11 -16.92 19.19
N PHE A 361 -9.33 -16.47 20.18
CA PHE A 361 -8.01 -17.02 20.42
C PHE A 361 -8.07 -18.43 21.03
N ASP A 362 -9.05 -18.73 21.88
CA ASP A 362 -9.27 -20.09 22.40
C ASP A 362 -9.66 -21.05 21.26
N TRP A 363 -10.49 -20.60 20.31
CA TRP A 363 -10.81 -21.32 19.09
C TRP A 363 -9.57 -21.54 18.20
N ALA A 364 -8.73 -20.53 18.03
CA ALA A 364 -7.49 -20.62 17.28
C ALA A 364 -6.53 -21.69 17.86
N VAL A 365 -6.42 -21.75 19.19
CA VAL A 365 -5.66 -22.81 19.87
C VAL A 365 -6.30 -24.18 19.66
N ARG A 366 -7.61 -24.30 19.94
CA ARG A 366 -8.36 -25.56 19.87
C ARG A 366 -8.29 -26.22 18.50
N TYR A 367 -8.38 -25.44 17.43
CA TYR A 367 -8.37 -25.93 16.05
C TYR A 367 -7.01 -25.80 15.36
N GLY A 368 -5.99 -25.28 16.05
CA GLY A 368 -4.67 -25.07 15.47
C GLY A 368 -4.68 -24.07 14.30
N LEU A 369 -5.50 -23.03 14.35
CA LEU A 369 -5.63 -22.01 13.29
C LEU A 369 -4.77 -20.77 13.53
N ASP A 370 -4.34 -20.14 12.45
CA ASP A 370 -3.74 -18.81 12.48
C ASP A 370 -4.84 -17.74 12.59
N VAL A 371 -4.43 -16.51 12.94
CA VAL A 371 -5.33 -15.36 13.14
C VAL A 371 -4.87 -14.16 12.31
N ASP A 372 -5.80 -13.49 11.64
CA ASP A 372 -5.54 -12.27 10.87
C ASP A 372 -6.68 -11.26 11.06
N LEU A 373 -6.38 -10.13 11.72
CA LEU A 373 -7.38 -9.18 12.19
C LEU A 373 -7.21 -7.81 11.54
N HIS A 374 -8.34 -7.14 11.27
CA HIS A 374 -8.39 -5.71 11.00
C HIS A 374 -8.38 -4.96 12.34
N VAL A 375 -7.28 -4.29 12.63
CA VAL A 375 -7.02 -3.72 13.96
C VAL A 375 -6.83 -2.21 13.87
N ASP A 376 -7.66 -1.47 14.58
CA ASP A 376 -7.53 -0.03 14.81
C ASP A 376 -7.32 0.80 13.51
N GLU A 377 -8.08 0.48 12.46
CA GLU A 377 -8.09 1.20 11.17
C GLU A 377 -8.76 2.58 11.31
N SER A 378 -8.09 3.50 11.99
CA SER A 378 -8.60 4.84 12.25
C SER A 378 -7.48 5.81 12.60
N CYS A 379 -7.77 7.11 12.52
CA CYS A 379 -6.95 8.16 13.13
C CYS A 379 -7.52 8.59 14.50
N GLU A 380 -7.95 7.61 15.31
CA GLU A 380 -8.47 7.81 16.68
C GLU A 380 -7.41 7.36 17.70
N PRO A 381 -6.80 8.26 18.49
CA PRO A 381 -5.73 7.91 19.43
C PRO A 381 -6.15 6.88 20.49
N GLU A 382 -7.43 6.86 20.85
CA GLU A 382 -7.99 5.95 21.85
C GLU A 382 -8.32 4.55 21.31
N ALA A 383 -8.12 4.30 20.00
CA ALA A 383 -8.21 2.96 19.43
C ALA A 383 -6.94 2.16 19.78
N ASP A 384 -7.09 1.22 20.73
CA ASP A 384 -6.00 0.51 21.39
C ASP A 384 -6.15 -1.02 21.39
N SER A 385 -6.95 -1.56 20.47
CA SER A 385 -7.23 -2.99 20.38
C SER A 385 -5.97 -3.82 20.13
N LEU A 386 -4.97 -3.25 19.45
CA LEU A 386 -3.70 -3.92 19.16
C LEU A 386 -2.98 -4.43 20.41
N LEU A 387 -3.04 -3.69 21.52
CA LEU A 387 -2.46 -4.12 22.80
C LEU A 387 -3.14 -5.39 23.34
N GLU A 388 -4.46 -5.44 23.22
CA GLU A 388 -5.28 -6.57 23.68
C GLU A 388 -5.06 -7.81 22.81
N VAL A 389 -4.83 -7.64 21.51
CA VAL A 389 -4.45 -8.71 20.58
C VAL A 389 -3.05 -9.24 20.92
N ALA A 390 -2.08 -8.37 21.17
CA ALA A 390 -0.72 -8.77 21.55
C ALA A 390 -0.71 -9.60 22.84
N ARG A 391 -1.39 -9.13 23.89
CA ARG A 391 -1.51 -9.85 25.18
C ARG A 391 -2.08 -11.25 25.01
N ARG A 392 -3.15 -11.40 24.23
CA ARG A 392 -3.81 -12.70 24.01
C ARG A 392 -2.97 -13.64 23.16
N THR A 393 -2.22 -13.09 22.20
CA THR A 393 -1.25 -13.85 21.41
C THR A 393 -0.17 -14.42 22.30
N GLN A 394 0.42 -13.60 23.17
CA GLN A 394 1.46 -14.04 24.10
C GLN A 394 0.91 -15.06 25.10
N ALA A 395 -0.24 -14.79 25.71
CA ALA A 395 -0.85 -15.68 26.73
C ALA A 395 -1.16 -17.09 26.20
N ARG A 396 -1.37 -17.24 24.89
CA ARG A 396 -1.76 -18.50 24.25
C ARG A 396 -0.67 -19.09 23.37
N GLY A 397 0.54 -18.53 23.40
CA GLY A 397 1.69 -19.03 22.65
C GLY A 397 1.49 -19.01 21.12
N LEU A 398 0.70 -18.07 20.59
CA LEU A 398 0.43 -17.94 19.15
C LEU A 398 1.43 -17.03 18.43
N GLY A 399 2.60 -16.80 19.01
CA GLY A 399 3.67 -16.02 18.37
C GLY A 399 4.04 -16.61 17.01
N GLY A 400 4.23 -15.74 16.00
CA GLY A 400 4.43 -16.19 14.64
C GLY A 400 3.13 -16.37 13.82
N ARG A 401 1.98 -16.53 14.49
CA ARG A 401 0.71 -17.00 13.90
C ARG A 401 -0.39 -15.94 13.82
N VAL A 402 -0.12 -14.75 14.33
CA VAL A 402 -1.10 -13.65 14.41
C VAL A 402 -0.61 -12.46 13.57
N VAL A 403 -1.50 -11.99 12.70
CA VAL A 403 -1.30 -10.84 11.81
C VAL A 403 -2.32 -9.76 12.17
N CYS A 404 -1.88 -8.51 12.19
CA CYS A 404 -2.73 -7.33 12.43
C CYS A 404 -2.59 -6.36 11.25
N GLY A 405 -3.67 -6.16 10.51
CA GLY A 405 -3.74 -5.18 9.44
C GLY A 405 -4.06 -3.77 9.93
N HIS A 406 -3.68 -2.78 9.15
CA HIS A 406 -3.94 -1.35 9.31
C HIS A 406 -3.15 -0.71 10.45
N CYS A 407 -3.59 -0.90 11.70
CA CYS A 407 -2.99 -0.32 12.91
C CYS A 407 -2.75 1.20 12.82
N CYS A 408 -3.62 1.91 12.08
CA CYS A 408 -3.45 3.33 11.75
C CYS A 408 -3.40 4.23 12.98
N SER A 409 -4.07 3.84 14.08
CA SER A 409 -4.15 4.63 15.31
C SER A 409 -2.77 4.88 15.93
N LEU A 410 -1.79 3.98 15.72
CA LEU A 410 -0.42 4.15 16.18
C LEU A 410 0.19 5.48 15.71
N ALA A 411 -0.20 5.98 14.54
CA ALA A 411 0.32 7.23 13.98
C ALA A 411 -0.11 8.49 14.74
N VAL A 412 -1.16 8.39 15.57
CA VAL A 412 -1.75 9.51 16.31
C VAL A 412 -1.80 9.29 17.81
N GLN A 413 -1.32 8.14 18.30
CA GLN A 413 -1.14 7.87 19.71
C GLN A 413 0.04 8.65 20.29
N GLU A 414 -0.07 8.99 21.57
CA GLU A 414 1.04 9.52 22.37
C GLU A 414 2.21 8.53 22.39
N ASP A 415 3.44 9.04 22.37
CA ASP A 415 4.67 8.25 22.23
C ASP A 415 4.73 7.12 23.27
N GLU A 416 4.49 7.40 24.55
CA GLU A 416 4.50 6.40 25.63
C GLU A 416 3.50 5.25 25.37
N THR A 417 2.30 5.58 24.89
CA THR A 417 1.28 4.56 24.57
C THR A 417 1.73 3.73 23.39
N ARG A 418 2.20 4.38 22.32
CA ARG A 418 2.69 3.71 21.12
C ARG A 418 3.84 2.77 21.45
N GLU A 419 4.85 3.22 22.20
CA GLU A 419 6.02 2.41 22.55
C GLU A 419 5.62 1.15 23.33
N ARG A 420 4.74 1.30 24.32
CA ARG A 420 4.19 0.17 25.10
C ARG A 420 3.45 -0.84 24.22
N VAL A 421 2.65 -0.37 23.26
CA VAL A 421 1.94 -1.24 22.31
C VAL A 421 2.92 -1.99 21.42
N LEU A 422 3.93 -1.30 20.88
CA LEU A 422 4.92 -1.92 20.00
C LEU A 422 5.78 -2.94 20.75
N ASP A 423 6.18 -2.68 21.99
CA ASP A 423 6.91 -3.65 22.80
C ASP A 423 6.08 -4.91 23.06
N ALA A 424 4.79 -4.77 23.36
CA ALA A 424 3.88 -5.91 23.47
C ALA A 424 3.76 -6.69 22.15
N CYS A 425 3.68 -6.00 21.00
CA CYS A 425 3.63 -6.64 19.68
C CYS A 425 4.90 -7.46 19.39
N ARG A 426 6.07 -6.91 19.73
CA ARG A 426 7.36 -7.59 19.63
C ARG A 426 7.37 -8.85 20.49
N ASP A 427 7.04 -8.72 21.77
CA ASP A 427 7.12 -9.81 22.75
C ASP A 427 6.12 -10.93 22.41
N ALA A 428 4.98 -10.58 21.84
CA ALA A 428 3.98 -11.52 21.35
C ALA A 428 4.35 -12.17 20.00
N GLY A 429 5.35 -11.66 19.27
CA GLY A 429 5.74 -12.16 17.95
C GLY A 429 4.71 -11.88 16.85
N LEU A 430 4.01 -10.74 16.92
CA LEU A 430 3.04 -10.31 15.90
C LEU A 430 3.73 -9.93 14.58
N ALA A 431 2.94 -9.98 13.50
CA ALA A 431 3.25 -9.27 12.26
C ALA A 431 2.22 -8.16 12.04
N ILE A 432 2.67 -7.02 11.51
CA ILE A 432 1.81 -5.89 11.15
C ILE A 432 1.77 -5.76 9.62
N VAL A 433 0.58 -5.57 9.06
CA VAL A 433 0.38 -5.28 7.64
C VAL A 433 -0.03 -3.82 7.48
N SER A 434 0.70 -3.09 6.66
CA SER A 434 0.36 -1.72 6.28
C SER A 434 -0.17 -1.68 4.85
N LEU A 435 -1.22 -0.89 4.63
CA LEU A 435 -2.03 -0.92 3.42
C LEU A 435 -2.01 0.48 2.79
N PRO A 436 -0.86 0.86 2.19
CA PRO A 436 -0.52 2.25 1.91
C PRO A 436 -1.50 2.95 0.97
N LEU A 437 -2.03 2.24 -0.01
CA LEU A 437 -2.96 2.78 -0.99
C LEU A 437 -4.31 3.10 -0.34
N VAL A 438 -4.88 2.11 0.36
CA VAL A 438 -6.22 2.21 0.94
C VAL A 438 -6.26 3.10 2.17
N ASN A 439 -5.25 3.00 3.05
CA ASN A 439 -5.22 3.87 4.22
C ASN A 439 -5.00 5.34 3.82
N LEU A 440 -4.17 5.63 2.80
CA LEU A 440 -4.05 7.00 2.29
C LEU A 440 -5.37 7.50 1.67
N PHE A 441 -6.15 6.60 1.06
CA PHE A 441 -7.45 6.94 0.48
C PHE A 441 -8.52 7.22 1.55
N LEU A 442 -8.59 6.43 2.62
CA LEU A 442 -9.67 6.48 3.62
C LEU A 442 -9.37 7.38 4.82
N GLN A 443 -8.12 7.42 5.29
CA GLN A 443 -7.78 8.00 6.59
C GLN A 443 -7.75 9.54 6.55
N ASP A 444 -8.12 10.16 7.67
CA ASP A 444 -8.30 11.62 7.84
C ASP A 444 -9.23 12.30 6.81
N ARG A 445 -10.03 11.51 6.07
CA ARG A 445 -11.04 12.00 5.13
C ARG A 445 -12.25 12.56 5.88
N LYS A 446 -12.55 13.83 5.62
CA LYS A 446 -13.66 14.57 6.24
C LYS A 446 -14.31 15.47 5.20
N ALA A 447 -15.63 15.60 5.24
CA ALA A 447 -16.35 16.48 4.33
C ALA A 447 -15.82 17.93 4.38
N GLY A 448 -15.63 18.55 3.22
CA GLY A 448 -15.19 19.95 3.11
C GLY A 448 -13.72 20.22 3.44
N ARG A 449 -12.87 19.19 3.59
CA ARG A 449 -11.43 19.38 3.89
C ARG A 449 -10.56 18.26 3.31
N THR A 450 -9.45 18.63 2.67
CA THR A 450 -8.39 17.68 2.28
C THR A 450 -7.77 17.00 3.50
N PRO A 451 -7.54 15.67 3.47
CA PRO A 451 -6.75 14.95 4.48
C PRO A 451 -5.37 15.57 4.71
N ARG A 452 -4.90 15.51 5.95
CA ARG A 452 -3.59 16.05 6.39
C ARG A 452 -2.70 14.96 6.99
N LEU A 453 -3.30 13.90 7.54
CA LEU A 453 -2.57 12.73 8.01
C LEU A 453 -2.44 11.70 6.88
N ARG A 454 -1.35 10.93 6.89
CA ARG A 454 -1.12 9.86 5.91
C ARG A 454 -1.90 8.57 6.22
N GLY A 455 -2.32 8.40 7.48
CA GLY A 455 -3.07 7.23 7.92
C GLY A 455 -2.27 5.93 8.00
N LEU A 456 -0.93 5.98 7.95
CA LEU A 456 -0.08 4.78 8.01
C LEU A 456 0.51 4.59 9.40
N PRO A 457 0.62 3.35 9.90
CA PRO A 457 1.34 3.07 11.13
C PRO A 457 2.82 3.47 10.98
N PRO A 458 3.55 3.74 12.07
CA PRO A 458 4.93 4.19 12.04
C PRO A 458 5.90 3.05 11.70
N LEU A 459 5.98 2.72 10.41
CA LEU A 459 6.67 1.53 9.88
C LEU A 459 8.13 1.42 10.32
N GLN A 460 8.85 2.56 10.35
CA GLN A 460 10.26 2.56 10.77
C GLN A 460 10.40 2.19 12.25
N GLU A 461 9.51 2.68 13.12
CA GLU A 461 9.52 2.37 14.55
C GLU A 461 9.13 0.92 14.83
N ILE A 462 8.19 0.38 14.05
CA ILE A 462 7.77 -1.02 14.10
C ILE A 462 8.93 -1.93 13.68
N SER A 463 9.53 -1.65 12.52
CA SER A 463 10.63 -2.45 11.98
C SER A 463 11.89 -2.37 12.86
N ALA A 464 12.22 -1.21 13.42
CA ALA A 464 13.35 -1.04 14.33
C ALA A 464 13.24 -1.89 15.61
N ARG A 465 12.02 -2.29 15.99
CA ARG A 465 11.75 -3.20 17.12
C ARG A 465 11.81 -4.69 16.74
N GLY A 466 12.12 -5.01 15.48
CA GLY A 466 12.16 -6.39 14.99
C GLY A 466 10.78 -7.00 14.71
N ILE A 467 9.71 -6.19 14.73
CA ILE A 467 8.36 -6.65 14.35
C ILE A 467 8.33 -6.83 12.84
N ALA A 468 7.78 -7.96 12.39
CA ALA A 468 7.64 -8.22 10.96
C ALA A 468 6.60 -7.27 10.34
N VAL A 469 6.99 -6.57 9.27
CA VAL A 469 6.10 -5.65 8.54
C VAL A 469 5.89 -6.18 7.12
N ALA A 470 4.62 -6.38 6.75
CA ALA A 470 4.21 -6.61 5.38
C ALA A 470 3.53 -5.37 4.81
N LEU A 471 3.58 -5.24 3.48
CA LEU A 471 2.86 -4.22 2.71
C LEU A 471 1.90 -4.96 1.77
N SER A 472 0.67 -4.47 1.62
CA SER A 472 -0.38 -5.22 0.89
C SER A 472 -1.34 -4.30 0.14
N SER A 473 -2.03 -4.87 -0.85
CA SER A 473 -2.91 -4.09 -1.76
C SER A 473 -4.22 -3.70 -1.11
N ASP A 474 -4.78 -4.56 -0.24
CA ASP A 474 -6.11 -4.44 0.36
C ASP A 474 -7.23 -4.47 -0.70
N ASN A 475 -8.14 -3.51 -0.65
CA ASN A 475 -9.25 -3.33 -1.57
C ASN A 475 -8.79 -2.82 -2.96
N CYS A 476 -9.41 -3.35 -4.02
CA CYS A 476 -9.18 -2.91 -5.39
C CYS A 476 -10.51 -2.73 -6.12
N ALA A 477 -10.70 -1.53 -6.69
CA ALA A 477 -11.89 -1.16 -7.49
C ALA A 477 -13.23 -1.42 -6.78
N ASP A 478 -13.31 -1.06 -5.50
CA ASP A 478 -14.52 -1.21 -4.67
C ASP A 478 -14.79 0.05 -3.81
N ALA A 479 -15.76 -0.03 -2.90
CA ALA A 479 -16.19 1.06 -2.05
C ALA A 479 -15.11 1.58 -1.07
N PHE A 480 -14.15 0.74 -0.66
CA PHE A 480 -13.06 1.11 0.24
C PHE A 480 -11.92 1.77 -0.52
N HIS A 481 -11.65 1.32 -1.74
CA HIS A 481 -10.64 1.92 -2.60
C HIS A 481 -11.03 1.78 -4.07
N ALA A 482 -11.23 2.94 -4.71
CA ALA A 482 -11.77 3.02 -6.06
C ALA A 482 -10.82 2.52 -7.17
N TYR A 483 -9.56 2.27 -6.85
CA TYR A 483 -8.51 1.92 -7.82
C TYR A 483 -7.76 0.67 -7.37
N GLY A 484 -6.77 0.25 -8.13
CA GLY A 484 -5.89 -0.88 -7.81
C GLY A 484 -5.97 -1.98 -8.86
N ASP A 485 -4.84 -2.69 -9.02
CA ASP A 485 -4.66 -3.74 -10.04
C ASP A 485 -3.83 -4.91 -9.49
N TYR A 486 -3.76 -5.06 -8.16
CA TYR A 486 -2.99 -6.12 -7.48
C TYR A 486 -1.49 -6.15 -7.87
N ASP A 487 -0.91 -4.98 -8.17
CA ASP A 487 0.51 -4.80 -8.47
C ASP A 487 1.32 -4.53 -7.20
N MET A 488 2.03 -5.56 -6.71
CA MET A 488 2.85 -5.44 -5.50
C MET A 488 4.05 -4.49 -5.66
N LEU A 489 4.49 -4.17 -6.88
CA LEU A 489 5.49 -3.12 -7.07
C LEU A 489 4.88 -1.73 -6.86
N GLU A 490 3.63 -1.52 -7.27
CA GLU A 490 2.91 -0.28 -6.96
C GLU A 490 2.75 -0.12 -5.45
N VAL A 491 2.27 -1.16 -4.76
CA VAL A 491 2.14 -1.18 -3.29
C VAL A 491 3.47 -0.83 -2.64
N PHE A 492 4.56 -1.48 -3.06
CA PHE A 492 5.90 -1.21 -2.55
C PHE A 492 6.33 0.24 -2.79
N ARG A 493 6.13 0.76 -4.01
CA ARG A 493 6.53 2.13 -4.36
C ARG A 493 5.77 3.17 -3.55
N GLU A 494 4.46 3.00 -3.39
CA GLU A 494 3.65 3.93 -2.61
C GLU A 494 3.93 3.79 -1.11
N ALA A 495 4.23 2.59 -0.60
CA ALA A 495 4.72 2.42 0.77
C ALA A 495 6.02 3.19 1.01
N VAL A 496 6.98 3.11 0.08
CA VAL A 496 8.27 3.79 0.22
C VAL A 496 8.08 5.32 0.30
N ARG A 497 7.22 5.88 -0.56
CA ARG A 497 6.93 7.31 -0.60
C ARG A 497 6.19 7.78 0.66
N ASN A 498 5.10 7.08 1.01
CA ASN A 498 4.23 7.51 2.09
C ASN A 498 4.82 7.20 3.49
N GLY A 499 5.63 6.14 3.61
CA GLY A 499 6.32 5.75 4.84
C GLY A 499 7.73 6.32 5.03
N HIS A 500 8.24 7.11 4.07
CA HIS A 500 9.64 7.59 4.05
C HIS A 500 10.67 6.46 4.20
N LEU A 501 10.49 5.38 3.43
CA LEU A 501 11.33 4.17 3.52
C LEU A 501 12.52 4.22 2.54
N ASP A 502 12.72 5.34 1.86
CA ASP A 502 13.62 5.53 0.72
C ASP A 502 15.09 5.28 1.05
N ARG A 503 15.55 5.69 2.24
CA ARG A 503 16.95 5.54 2.67
C ARG A 503 17.43 4.08 2.70
N HIS A 504 16.51 3.13 2.87
CA HIS A 504 16.81 1.70 2.96
C HIS A 504 15.82 0.84 2.18
N ALA A 505 15.26 1.33 1.07
CA ALA A 505 14.16 0.65 0.40
C ALA A 505 14.50 -0.79 -0.03
N GLY A 506 15.75 -1.09 -0.40
CA GLY A 506 16.16 -2.48 -0.68
C GLY A 506 15.94 -3.45 0.48
N ARG A 507 16.00 -2.98 1.74
CA ARG A 507 15.70 -3.80 2.94
C ARG A 507 14.20 -4.07 3.09
N TRP A 508 13.35 -3.15 2.61
CA TRP A 508 11.90 -3.28 2.63
C TRP A 508 11.34 -4.20 1.55
N SER A 509 12.18 -4.68 0.63
CA SER A 509 11.80 -5.65 -0.41
C SER A 509 11.16 -6.92 0.16
N ALA A 510 11.61 -7.37 1.34
CA ALA A 510 11.04 -8.50 2.06
C ALA A 510 9.59 -8.29 2.49
N SER A 511 9.12 -7.04 2.65
CA SER A 511 7.75 -6.73 3.06
C SER A 511 6.70 -7.00 1.99
N VAL A 512 7.10 -7.24 0.73
CA VAL A 512 6.22 -7.62 -0.38
C VAL A 512 6.55 -9.01 -0.97
N THR A 513 7.46 -9.74 -0.33
CA THR A 513 7.96 -11.05 -0.79
C THR A 513 8.11 -12.04 0.38
N ALA A 514 9.28 -12.13 1.00
CA ALA A 514 9.62 -13.15 2.01
C ALA A 514 8.77 -13.08 3.29
N ILE A 515 8.50 -11.88 3.83
CA ILE A 515 7.71 -11.69 5.05
C ILE A 515 6.26 -12.16 4.83
N PRO A 516 5.52 -11.66 3.81
CA PRO A 516 4.18 -12.14 3.54
C PRO A 516 4.15 -13.65 3.22
N ALA A 517 5.08 -14.18 2.42
CA ALA A 517 5.18 -15.62 2.17
C ALA A 517 5.31 -16.46 3.46
N ALA A 518 6.17 -16.04 4.38
CA ALA A 518 6.36 -16.72 5.66
C ALA A 518 5.11 -16.68 6.53
N ARG A 519 4.40 -15.54 6.59
CA ARG A 519 3.14 -15.40 7.37
C ARG A 519 1.96 -16.15 6.76
N MET A 520 2.02 -16.44 5.47
CA MET A 520 1.10 -17.34 4.79
C MET A 520 1.49 -18.82 4.91
N ARG A 521 2.59 -19.14 5.60
CA ARG A 521 3.18 -20.49 5.68
C ARG A 521 3.52 -21.09 4.31
N GLN A 522 3.85 -20.24 3.34
CA GLN A 522 4.30 -20.66 2.02
C GLN A 522 5.83 -20.73 2.02
N ALA A 523 6.36 -21.66 2.82
CA ALA A 523 7.78 -21.95 2.86
C ALA A 523 8.30 -22.25 1.46
N GLY A 524 9.54 -21.86 1.21
CA GLY A 524 10.13 -21.96 -0.12
C GLY A 524 9.54 -21.00 -1.15
N SER A 525 9.29 -19.76 -0.72
CA SER A 525 8.80 -18.71 -1.61
C SER A 525 9.13 -17.32 -1.11
N GLY A 526 9.08 -16.34 -2.01
CA GLY A 526 9.43 -14.95 -1.69
C GLY A 526 10.93 -14.71 -1.46
N ARG A 527 11.79 -15.68 -1.79
CA ARG A 527 13.26 -15.59 -1.72
C ARG A 527 13.89 -16.19 -2.98
N LEU A 528 15.13 -15.80 -3.27
CA LEU A 528 15.96 -16.39 -4.31
C LEU A 528 16.97 -17.32 -3.65
N GLU A 529 16.57 -18.55 -3.38
CA GLU A 529 17.41 -19.55 -2.71
C GLU A 529 17.60 -20.80 -3.58
N PRO A 530 18.77 -21.46 -3.54
CA PRO A 530 18.96 -22.74 -4.20
C PRO A 530 17.93 -23.78 -3.76
N GLY A 531 17.40 -24.55 -4.72
CA GLY A 531 16.33 -25.53 -4.53
C GLY A 531 14.93 -24.96 -4.71
N GLU A 532 14.74 -23.65 -4.56
CA GLU A 532 13.42 -23.01 -4.68
C GLU A 532 12.93 -22.91 -6.13
N PRO A 533 11.60 -22.80 -6.36
CA PRO A 533 11.06 -22.51 -7.69
C PRO A 533 11.73 -21.28 -8.31
N ALA A 534 12.01 -21.34 -9.60
CA ALA A 534 12.56 -20.22 -10.36
C ALA A 534 11.43 -19.24 -10.74
N ASP A 535 10.82 -18.65 -9.70
CA ASP A 535 9.72 -17.70 -9.77
C ASP A 535 10.22 -16.31 -9.38
N PHE A 536 10.42 -15.44 -10.36
CA PHE A 536 10.99 -14.12 -10.14
C PHE A 536 10.54 -13.10 -11.19
N VAL A 537 10.76 -11.83 -10.91
CA VAL A 537 10.44 -10.68 -11.75
C VAL A 537 11.73 -9.93 -12.08
N ILE A 538 11.91 -9.59 -13.36
CA ILE A 538 13.05 -8.82 -13.87
C ILE A 538 12.58 -7.42 -14.24
N PHE A 539 13.27 -6.39 -13.74
CA PHE A 539 12.96 -4.99 -14.00
C PHE A 539 14.03 -4.31 -14.88
N ASP A 540 13.63 -3.34 -15.72
CA ASP A 540 14.59 -2.45 -16.40
C ASP A 540 15.05 -1.33 -15.45
N ALA A 541 15.66 -1.75 -14.34
CA ALA A 541 16.18 -0.87 -13.31
C ALA A 541 17.46 -1.46 -12.70
N ARG A 542 18.52 -0.66 -12.64
CA ARG A 542 19.83 -1.06 -12.08
C ARG A 542 20.03 -0.71 -10.60
N GLY A 543 19.11 0.08 -10.04
CA GLY A 543 19.12 0.48 -8.64
C GLY A 543 17.73 0.91 -8.19
N ILE A 544 17.56 1.08 -6.88
CA ILE A 544 16.30 1.44 -6.26
C ILE A 544 15.70 2.74 -6.85
N PRO A 545 16.47 3.84 -7.07
CA PRO A 545 15.90 5.05 -7.66
C PRO A 545 15.31 4.83 -9.05
N GLN A 546 15.93 3.98 -9.89
CA GLN A 546 15.41 3.66 -11.22
C GLN A 546 14.15 2.79 -11.16
N LEU A 547 14.11 1.85 -10.21
CA LEU A 547 12.95 0.99 -9.97
C LEU A 547 11.74 1.84 -9.59
N LEU A 548 11.90 2.73 -8.60
CA LEU A 548 10.81 3.54 -8.04
C LEU A 548 10.43 4.77 -8.88
N ALA A 549 11.26 5.15 -9.86
CA ALA A 549 10.98 6.26 -10.78
C ALA A 549 9.96 5.90 -11.88
N ARG A 550 9.68 4.63 -12.10
CA ARG A 550 8.78 4.14 -13.17
C ARG A 550 7.77 3.13 -12.62
N PRO A 551 6.67 2.88 -13.35
CA PRO A 551 5.77 1.76 -13.04
C PRO A 551 6.36 0.40 -13.35
N GLN A 552 7.39 0.34 -14.19
CA GLN A 552 8.02 -0.91 -14.61
C GLN A 552 6.99 -1.90 -15.20
N SER A 553 5.93 -1.39 -15.84
CA SER A 553 4.91 -2.21 -16.52
C SER A 553 5.49 -3.04 -17.67
N ASP A 554 6.73 -2.79 -18.04
CA ASP A 554 7.55 -3.55 -19.00
C ASP A 554 8.29 -4.75 -18.38
N ARG A 555 8.19 -4.96 -17.05
CA ARG A 555 8.83 -6.07 -16.32
C ARG A 555 8.59 -7.43 -16.98
N LEU A 556 9.57 -8.32 -16.84
CA LEU A 556 9.45 -9.71 -17.26
C LEU A 556 9.13 -10.56 -16.04
N VAL A 557 8.09 -11.38 -16.11
CA VAL A 557 7.75 -12.35 -15.07
C VAL A 557 8.22 -13.72 -15.51
N VAL A 558 8.92 -14.43 -14.62
CA VAL A 558 9.38 -15.80 -14.82
C VAL A 558 8.68 -16.71 -13.81
N ARG A 559 8.20 -17.86 -14.31
CA ARG A 559 7.47 -18.89 -13.56
C ARG A 559 7.97 -20.26 -13.95
N ASP A 560 8.31 -21.07 -12.96
CA ASP A 560 8.95 -22.38 -13.16
C ASP A 560 10.13 -22.29 -14.14
N GLY A 561 10.94 -21.22 -14.02
CA GLY A 561 12.08 -20.97 -14.90
C GLY A 561 11.72 -20.64 -16.35
N ARG A 562 10.48 -20.28 -16.65
CA ARG A 562 10.03 -19.91 -18.01
C ARG A 562 9.45 -18.52 -18.02
N LEU A 563 9.69 -17.78 -19.10
CA LEU A 563 9.06 -16.49 -19.28
C LEU A 563 7.54 -16.65 -19.33
N LEU A 564 6.85 -15.91 -18.48
CA LEU A 564 5.40 -15.81 -18.49
C LEU A 564 4.99 -14.70 -19.46
N ALA A 565 4.57 -15.10 -20.66
CA ALA A 565 4.08 -14.18 -21.70
C ALA A 565 2.60 -13.83 -21.49
N VAL A 566 2.27 -13.16 -20.37
CA VAL A 566 0.92 -12.66 -20.09
C VAL A 566 0.94 -11.18 -19.75
N SER A 567 -0.17 -10.50 -20.02
CA SER A 567 -0.43 -9.13 -19.58
C SER A 567 -1.64 -9.11 -18.67
N PRO A 568 -1.83 -8.05 -17.86
CA PRO A 568 -3.09 -7.87 -17.14
C PRO A 568 -4.29 -7.98 -18.09
N PRO A 569 -5.37 -8.68 -17.69
CA PRO A 569 -6.55 -8.86 -18.53
C PRO A 569 -7.20 -7.52 -18.91
N SER A 570 -7.83 -7.46 -20.09
CA SER A 570 -8.59 -6.25 -20.48
C SER A 570 -9.87 -6.13 -19.65
N PHE A 571 -10.24 -4.92 -19.25
CA PHE A 571 -11.54 -4.67 -18.63
C PHE A 571 -12.72 -5.08 -19.52
N ASP A 572 -12.56 -5.08 -20.84
CA ASP A 572 -13.59 -5.60 -21.77
C ASP A 572 -13.90 -7.08 -21.50
N GLU A 573 -12.91 -7.87 -21.05
CA GLU A 573 -13.13 -9.27 -20.68
C GLU A 573 -13.99 -9.40 -19.42
N LEU A 574 -13.77 -8.50 -18.45
CA LEU A 574 -14.56 -8.44 -17.22
C LEU A 574 -15.99 -8.01 -17.53
N ASP A 575 -16.17 -6.93 -18.29
CA ASP A 575 -17.50 -6.43 -18.69
C ASP A 575 -18.29 -7.52 -19.41
N ALA A 576 -17.66 -8.24 -20.35
CA ALA A 576 -18.30 -9.34 -21.04
C ALA A 576 -18.64 -10.51 -20.10
N ALA A 577 -17.81 -10.80 -19.10
CA ALA A 577 -18.09 -11.83 -18.10
C ALA A 577 -19.25 -11.46 -17.17
N LEU A 578 -19.30 -10.20 -16.73
CA LEU A 578 -20.38 -9.67 -15.88
C LEU A 578 -21.72 -9.65 -16.64
N ALA A 579 -21.71 -9.24 -17.91
CA ALA A 579 -22.90 -9.29 -18.77
C ALA A 579 -23.44 -10.72 -18.91
N ARG A 580 -22.56 -11.72 -19.10
CA ARG A 580 -22.96 -13.14 -19.15
C ARG A 580 -23.50 -13.67 -17.83
N ALA A 581 -23.03 -13.13 -16.71
CA ALA A 581 -23.49 -13.50 -15.37
C ALA A 581 -24.88 -12.90 -15.01
N GLY A 582 -25.49 -12.12 -15.92
CA GLY A 582 -26.86 -11.61 -15.77
C GLY A 582 -26.97 -10.35 -14.92
N LEU A 583 -25.94 -9.50 -14.96
CA LEU A 583 -25.94 -8.19 -14.30
C LEU A 583 -25.82 -7.09 -15.37
N GLU A 584 -26.95 -6.44 -15.66
CA GLU A 584 -27.01 -5.09 -16.24
C GLU A 584 -27.21 -4.07 -15.12
#